data_AF-A0A484AXB2-F1
#
_entry.id   AF-A0A484AXB2-F1
#
_cell.length_a   1.000
_cell.length_b   1.000
_cell.length_c   1.000
_cell.angle_alpha   90.00
_cell.angle_beta   90.00
_cell.angle_gamma   90.00
#
_symmetry.space_group_name_H-M   'P 1'
#
loop_
_entity.id
_entity.type
_entity.pdbx_description
1 polymer ?
#
loop_
_entity_poly.entity_id
_entity_poly.type
_entity_poly.pdbx_seq_one_letter_code
_entity_poly.pdbx_strand_id
1 'polypeptide(L)'
;MICPKRTSELLDLHLAPFKDKDPAWEVGVSKIAGRGVMATRNLKRGEIIFQDSPLLIGLAAHEEDTLNACSVCFKMLPDTRFMCRQGCGLPVCSLCAKKKQHKTDCDMFKAWGSNEPDVANSVIIRLLCVARAINLSKDQRDLIYCLQANLDNNHRTEVRNAAKCFKNFPTDKKIVEIMNRTVAVLRTNGFDKTTDRTTDNQEFNYRALYPLFAVMNHDCIPNSYYTFEEKTNNMIVRAAVDIAEGEEITTTYTKLFTGNIARHLFLKMKKGFTCKCPRCLDPTEKGSFISGLYCRDTNCSGLVVPEITGLPHPNWNCLVCKQKSTHAQMMKSQDFASGAINAKVNSNSLRTLVHYLNEKSDSFIPSSNYVVIDAKLSVLGRLAQGREDCNEELVSSTRLRYCRDITQIMDKLGLGDSVLRTQLEQQLHKEEERRAKKQKELAEKQRQLDELEQKAAEADKLLATLAVADQAVGGAGDGAAATPAAEQT
;
A
#
# COMPACT_ATOMS: atom_id res chain seq x y z
N MET A 1 8.71 -12.05 32.13
CA MET A 1 7.91 -11.03 31.42
C MET A 1 8.80 -9.80 31.25
N ILE A 2 8.89 -9.21 30.05
CA ILE A 2 9.73 -8.02 29.85
C ILE A 2 9.02 -6.82 30.51
N CYS A 3 9.72 -6.12 31.39
CA CYS A 3 9.15 -5.04 32.20
C CYS A 3 8.78 -3.82 31.32
N PRO A 4 7.51 -3.35 31.33
CA PRO A 4 7.09 -2.13 30.64
C PRO A 4 7.94 -0.92 31.04
N LYS A 5 8.17 -0.73 32.36
CA LYS A 5 8.95 0.38 32.91
C LYS A 5 10.37 0.46 32.34
N ARG A 6 11.12 -0.66 32.36
CA ARG A 6 12.48 -0.69 31.79
C ARG A 6 12.48 -0.41 30.28
N THR A 7 11.44 -0.87 29.58
CA THR A 7 11.29 -0.59 28.14
C THR A 7 11.09 0.90 27.90
N SER A 8 10.21 1.54 28.66
CA SER A 8 9.95 2.99 28.60
C SER A 8 11.22 3.80 28.91
N GLU A 9 11.95 3.48 29.97
CA GLU A 9 13.22 4.17 30.30
C GLU A 9 14.24 4.13 29.15
N LEU A 10 14.37 2.99 28.49
CA LEU A 10 15.31 2.81 27.37
C LEU A 10 14.83 3.49 26.09
N LEU A 11 13.51 3.53 25.85
CA LEU A 11 12.91 4.27 24.76
C LEU A 11 13.08 5.77 24.94
N ASP A 12 12.89 6.28 26.15
CA ASP A 12 13.12 7.69 26.51
C ASP A 12 14.56 8.13 26.20
N LEU A 13 15.54 7.27 26.48
CA LEU A 13 16.94 7.54 26.15
C LEU A 13 17.19 7.52 24.63
N HIS A 14 16.63 6.53 23.93
CA HIS A 14 16.78 6.39 22.48
C HIS A 14 16.11 7.53 21.70
N LEU A 15 14.93 7.96 22.16
CA LEU A 15 14.10 8.99 21.54
C LEU A 15 14.27 10.37 22.18
N ALA A 16 15.30 10.58 22.99
CA ALA A 16 15.57 11.87 23.62
C ALA A 16 15.52 13.07 22.64
N PRO A 17 15.98 12.97 21.37
CA PRO A 17 15.84 14.06 20.39
C PRO A 17 14.40 14.41 20.00
N PHE A 18 13.44 13.49 20.20
CA PHE A 18 12.02 13.63 19.85
C PHE A 18 11.12 13.71 21.10
N LYS A 19 11.71 13.87 22.29
CA LYS A 19 10.95 13.82 23.54
C LYS A 19 10.07 15.06 23.68
N ASP A 20 8.76 14.84 23.61
CA ASP A 20 7.77 15.87 23.88
C ASP A 20 7.72 16.21 25.38
N LYS A 21 7.36 17.47 25.69
CA LYS A 21 7.13 17.90 27.08
C LYS A 21 5.91 17.22 27.71
N ASP A 22 4.91 16.94 26.89
CA ASP A 22 3.66 16.26 27.23
C ASP A 22 3.45 15.12 26.21
N PRO A 23 4.09 13.97 26.42
CA PRO A 23 4.05 12.87 25.46
C PRO A 23 2.63 12.32 25.35
N ALA A 24 2.16 12.14 24.12
CA ALA A 24 0.83 11.60 23.79
C ALA A 24 0.68 10.09 24.06
N TRP A 25 1.73 9.44 24.55
CA TRP A 25 1.79 8.00 24.69
C TRP A 25 2.64 7.55 25.89
N GLU A 26 2.38 6.34 26.37
CA GLU A 26 3.21 5.63 27.34
C GLU A 26 3.25 4.12 27.03
N VAL A 27 4.27 3.41 27.55
CA VAL A 27 4.31 1.94 27.44
C VAL A 27 3.67 1.32 28.68
N GLY A 28 2.59 0.58 28.45
CA GLY A 28 1.81 -0.08 29.50
C GLY A 28 1.70 -1.59 29.32
N VAL A 29 0.93 -2.22 30.22
CA VAL A 29 0.48 -3.61 30.06
C VAL A 29 -0.74 -3.62 29.15
N SER A 30 -0.68 -4.40 28.08
CA SER A 30 -1.74 -4.46 27.07
C SER A 30 -2.85 -5.43 27.47
N LYS A 31 -4.10 -5.05 27.18
CA LYS A 31 -5.26 -5.95 27.26
C LYS A 31 -5.33 -6.90 26.06
N ILE A 32 -4.66 -6.57 24.96
CA ILE A 32 -4.53 -7.41 23.77
C ILE A 32 -3.48 -8.51 24.04
N ALA A 33 -2.23 -8.11 24.27
CA ALA A 33 -1.13 -9.04 24.54
C ALA A 33 0.11 -8.32 25.11
N GLY A 34 0.63 -8.83 26.24
CA GLY A 34 1.95 -8.42 26.75
C GLY A 34 2.05 -6.92 27.05
N ARG A 35 2.87 -6.20 26.28
CA ARG A 35 3.03 -4.74 26.39
C ARG A 35 2.31 -4.07 25.23
N GLY A 36 1.90 -2.82 25.45
CA GLY A 36 1.32 -1.99 24.41
C GLY A 36 1.70 -0.54 24.60
N VAL A 37 1.34 0.27 23.61
CA VAL A 37 1.45 1.73 23.68
C VAL A 37 0.06 2.28 23.99
N MET A 38 -0.07 3.08 25.04
CA MET A 38 -1.35 3.63 25.49
C MET A 38 -1.37 5.13 25.26
N ALA A 39 -2.51 5.69 24.89
CA ALA A 39 -2.70 7.12 24.84
C ALA A 39 -2.74 7.70 26.26
N THR A 40 -1.99 8.77 26.51
CA THR A 40 -1.94 9.47 27.82
C THR A 40 -2.96 10.59 27.92
N ARG A 41 -3.60 10.93 26.80
CA ARG A 41 -4.64 11.96 26.66
C ARG A 41 -5.50 11.63 25.44
N ASN A 42 -6.59 12.38 25.26
CA ASN A 42 -7.38 12.29 24.03
C ASN A 42 -6.56 12.78 22.82
N LEU A 43 -6.58 12.02 21.73
CA LEU A 43 -5.91 12.32 20.47
C LEU A 43 -6.93 12.51 19.36
N LYS A 44 -6.72 13.50 18.51
CA LYS A 44 -7.58 13.74 17.35
C LYS A 44 -7.09 13.00 16.11
N ARG A 45 -8.02 12.59 15.26
CA ARG A 45 -7.72 12.05 13.92
C ARG A 45 -6.71 12.95 13.18
N GLY A 46 -5.66 12.34 12.64
CA GLY A 46 -4.55 13.00 11.92
C GLY A 46 -3.42 13.54 12.79
N GLU A 47 -3.62 13.62 14.12
CA GLU A 47 -2.61 14.09 15.07
C GLU A 47 -1.38 13.16 15.09
N ILE A 48 -0.18 13.76 15.20
CA ILE A 48 1.05 12.99 15.39
C ILE A 48 1.06 12.45 16.82
N ILE A 49 1.17 11.14 16.95
CA ILE A 49 1.27 10.47 18.24
C ILE A 49 2.72 10.48 18.70
N PHE A 50 3.65 10.05 17.83
CA PHE A 50 5.08 10.07 18.11
C PHE A 50 5.91 9.95 16.83
N GLN A 51 7.20 10.25 16.99
CA GLN A 51 8.23 9.94 16.01
C GLN A 51 9.15 8.84 16.56
N ASP A 52 9.54 7.89 15.70
CA ASP A 52 10.45 6.81 16.06
C ASP A 52 11.64 6.76 15.09
N SER A 53 12.85 6.72 15.64
CA SER A 53 14.08 6.69 14.86
C SER A 53 14.64 5.27 14.83
N PRO A 54 15.16 4.79 13.68
CA PRO A 54 15.60 3.41 13.59
C PRO A 54 16.83 3.19 14.47
N LEU A 55 16.74 2.26 15.40
CA LEU A 55 17.89 1.80 16.19
C LEU A 55 18.89 1.04 15.34
N LEU A 56 18.37 0.25 14.40
CA LEU A 56 19.15 -0.44 13.38
C LEU A 56 18.48 -0.19 12.03
N ILE A 57 19.29 0.06 11.02
CA ILE A 57 18.86 0.16 9.63
C ILE A 57 19.96 -0.41 8.74
N GLY A 58 19.62 -0.96 7.58
CA GLY A 58 20.54 -1.50 6.58
C GLY A 58 19.77 -1.92 5.33
N LEU A 59 20.44 -2.36 4.26
CA LEU A 59 19.73 -2.82 3.06
C LEU A 59 18.99 -4.15 3.32
N ALA A 60 17.82 -4.30 2.71
CA ALA A 60 17.23 -5.60 2.46
C ALA A 60 17.87 -6.20 1.19
N ALA A 61 18.06 -7.51 1.14
CA ALA A 61 18.68 -8.16 -0.02
C ALA A 61 18.31 -9.65 -0.14
N HIS A 62 17.82 -10.03 -1.31
CA HIS A 62 17.59 -11.40 -1.78
C HIS A 62 18.56 -11.76 -2.91
N GLU A 63 18.68 -13.06 -3.22
CA GLU A 63 19.55 -13.55 -4.29
C GLU A 63 19.12 -13.07 -5.68
N GLU A 64 17.81 -12.86 -5.88
CA GLU A 64 17.23 -12.41 -7.16
C GLU A 64 17.26 -10.88 -7.34
N ASP A 65 17.63 -10.12 -6.30
CA ASP A 65 17.63 -8.66 -6.35
C ASP A 65 18.85 -8.11 -7.09
N THR A 66 18.72 -6.92 -7.68
CA THR A 66 19.89 -6.14 -8.11
C THR A 66 20.61 -5.57 -6.88
N LEU A 67 21.79 -6.08 -6.56
CA LEU A 67 22.52 -5.81 -5.32
C LEU A 67 23.42 -4.55 -5.36
N ASN A 68 23.13 -3.59 -6.25
CA ASN A 68 23.95 -2.41 -6.48
C ASN A 68 23.46 -1.16 -5.71
N ALA A 69 22.71 -1.32 -4.61
CA ALA A 69 22.32 -0.21 -3.76
C ALA A 69 23.41 0.15 -2.73
N CYS A 70 23.57 1.43 -2.39
CA CYS A 70 24.52 1.84 -1.36
C CYS A 70 24.08 1.41 0.04
N SER A 71 24.97 0.75 0.79
CA SER A 71 24.78 0.29 2.18
C SER A 71 24.55 1.39 3.25
N VAL A 72 24.65 2.66 2.86
CA VAL A 72 24.50 3.81 3.77
C VAL A 72 23.32 4.71 3.38
N CYS A 73 23.22 5.12 2.12
CA CYS A 73 22.15 6.01 1.67
C CYS A 73 21.01 5.29 0.94
N PHE A 74 21.12 3.98 0.74
CA PHE A 74 20.12 3.10 0.11
C PHE A 74 19.75 3.45 -1.34
N LYS A 75 20.44 4.42 -1.96
CA LYS A 75 20.26 4.76 -3.36
C LYS A 75 20.86 3.69 -4.26
N MET A 76 20.13 3.34 -5.31
CA MET A 76 20.63 2.52 -6.42
C MET A 76 21.84 3.19 -7.05
N LEU A 77 22.88 2.40 -7.31
CA LEU A 77 24.12 2.86 -7.93
C LEU A 77 24.16 2.39 -9.40
N PRO A 78 24.88 3.10 -10.27
CA PRO A 78 25.12 2.62 -11.62
C PRO A 78 25.82 1.26 -11.59
N ASP A 79 25.58 0.42 -12.60
CA ASP A 79 26.18 -0.91 -12.76
C ASP A 79 27.66 -0.82 -13.19
N THR A 80 28.46 -0.19 -12.32
CA THR A 80 29.88 0.12 -12.47
C THR A 80 30.61 -0.26 -11.17
N ARG A 81 31.85 0.17 -10.93
CA ARG A 81 32.57 -0.15 -9.68
C ARG A 81 31.91 0.50 -8.45
N PHE A 82 30.89 -0.17 -7.88
CA PHE A 82 30.12 0.29 -6.72
C PHE A 82 30.51 -0.39 -5.40
N MET A 83 31.42 -1.36 -5.44
CA MET A 83 31.95 -2.02 -4.24
C MET A 83 32.98 -1.14 -3.53
N CYS A 84 33.06 -1.27 -2.21
CA CYS A 84 34.04 -0.53 -1.41
C CYS A 84 35.48 -0.89 -1.80
N ARG A 85 36.26 0.13 -2.18
CA ARG A 85 37.67 -0.01 -2.60
C ARG A 85 38.63 -0.46 -1.48
N GLN A 86 38.18 -0.44 -0.23
CA GLN A 86 38.96 -0.93 0.91
C GLN A 86 38.83 -2.45 1.13
N GLY A 87 38.04 -3.13 0.31
CA GLY A 87 37.89 -4.58 0.34
C GLY A 87 36.98 -5.10 1.46
N CYS A 88 36.03 -4.30 1.96
CA CYS A 88 35.10 -4.74 3.01
C CYS A 88 33.89 -5.53 2.50
N GLY A 89 33.73 -5.71 1.17
CA GLY A 89 32.63 -6.49 0.60
C GLY A 89 31.25 -5.82 0.61
N LEU A 90 31.17 -4.51 0.89
CA LEU A 90 29.91 -3.76 0.90
C LEU A 90 29.78 -2.82 -0.31
N PRO A 91 28.59 -2.73 -0.92
CA PRO A 91 28.31 -1.71 -1.94
C PRO A 91 28.20 -0.33 -1.28
N VAL A 92 28.91 0.66 -1.82
CA VAL A 92 28.95 2.02 -1.26
C VAL A 92 29.25 3.06 -2.34
N CYS A 93 28.51 4.18 -2.33
CA CYS A 93 28.82 5.29 -3.23
C CYS A 93 30.06 6.08 -2.75
N SER A 94 30.69 6.82 -3.66
CA SER A 94 31.89 7.61 -3.39
C SER A 94 31.73 8.62 -2.23
N LEU A 95 30.53 9.19 -2.07
CA LEU A 95 30.21 10.12 -0.98
C LEU A 95 30.10 9.39 0.37
N CYS A 96 29.40 8.25 0.39
CA CYS A 96 29.17 7.49 1.62
C CYS A 96 30.43 6.74 2.08
N ALA A 97 31.35 6.42 1.17
CA ALA A 97 32.64 5.80 1.50
C ALA A 97 33.47 6.64 2.49
N LYS A 98 33.24 7.95 2.55
CA LYS A 98 33.92 8.90 3.45
C LYS A 98 33.14 9.17 4.75
N LYS A 99 31.92 8.67 4.88
CA LYS A 99 31.07 8.93 6.06
C LYS A 99 31.50 8.07 7.26
N LYS A 100 31.34 8.61 8.46
CA LYS A 100 31.61 7.92 9.74
C LYS A 100 30.89 6.56 9.85
N GLN A 101 29.64 6.50 9.39
CA GLN A 101 28.85 5.27 9.36
C GLN A 101 29.58 4.17 8.58
N HIS A 102 29.95 4.45 7.32
CA HIS A 102 30.68 3.47 6.51
C HIS A 102 32.04 3.14 7.09
N LYS A 103 32.78 4.11 7.63
CA LYS A 103 34.08 3.83 8.26
C LYS A 103 33.95 2.75 9.34
N THR A 104 32.96 2.91 10.22
CA THR A 104 32.66 1.94 11.29
C THR A 104 32.28 0.57 10.74
N ASP A 105 31.43 0.52 9.71
CA ASP A 105 31.03 -0.74 9.07
C ASP A 105 32.21 -1.40 8.31
N CYS A 106 33.02 -0.59 7.63
CA CYS A 106 34.13 -1.00 6.79
C CYS A 106 35.25 -1.61 7.62
N ASP A 107 35.62 -0.97 8.73
CA ASP A 107 36.65 -1.48 9.65
C ASP A 107 36.27 -2.86 10.19
N MET A 108 35.01 -3.04 10.57
CA MET A 108 34.47 -4.32 11.06
C MET A 108 34.48 -5.42 9.99
N PHE A 109 33.89 -5.15 8.82
CA PHE A 109 33.78 -6.16 7.75
C PHE A 109 35.14 -6.47 7.10
N LYS A 110 36.05 -5.49 7.05
CA LYS A 110 37.44 -5.68 6.59
C LYS A 110 38.21 -6.59 7.55
N ALA A 111 38.04 -6.42 8.87
CA ALA A 111 38.67 -7.29 9.86
C ALA A 111 38.18 -8.75 9.73
N TRP A 112 36.91 -8.97 9.39
CA TRP A 112 36.37 -10.30 9.13
C TRP A 112 36.86 -10.90 7.80
N GLY A 113 37.23 -10.05 6.84
CA GLY A 113 37.85 -10.45 5.58
C GLY A 113 36.91 -11.22 4.67
N SER A 114 36.10 -10.51 3.87
CA SER A 114 35.21 -11.12 2.88
C SER A 114 35.99 -12.05 1.92
N ASN A 115 35.41 -13.20 1.59
CA ASN A 115 35.99 -14.13 0.62
C ASN A 115 36.03 -13.53 -0.79
N GLU A 116 34.99 -12.78 -1.16
CA GLU A 116 34.81 -12.15 -2.47
C GLU A 116 34.48 -10.65 -2.28
N PRO A 117 35.46 -9.80 -1.95
CA PRO A 117 35.21 -8.40 -1.57
C PRO A 117 34.72 -7.51 -2.73
N ASP A 118 34.94 -7.94 -3.98
CA ASP A 118 34.57 -7.21 -5.19
C ASP A 118 33.23 -7.66 -5.79
N VAL A 119 32.59 -8.67 -5.20
CA VAL A 119 31.30 -9.21 -5.66
C VAL A 119 30.22 -8.89 -4.64
N ALA A 120 29.12 -8.30 -5.10
CA ALA A 120 27.98 -8.02 -4.25
C ALA A 120 27.32 -9.32 -3.78
N ASN A 121 27.13 -9.47 -2.47
CA ASN A 121 26.59 -10.69 -1.88
C ASN A 121 25.40 -10.37 -0.96
N SER A 122 24.24 -10.97 -1.25
CA SER A 122 23.00 -10.69 -0.53
C SER A 122 23.08 -11.06 0.96
N VAL A 123 23.86 -12.08 1.32
CA VAL A 123 24.06 -12.53 2.71
C VAL A 123 24.91 -11.51 3.49
N ILE A 124 26.01 -11.02 2.89
CA ILE A 124 26.86 -9.97 3.48
C ILE A 124 26.05 -8.68 3.68
N ILE A 125 25.31 -8.26 2.66
CA ILE A 125 24.48 -7.04 2.68
C ILE A 125 23.43 -7.13 3.80
N ARG A 126 22.73 -8.27 3.92
CA ARG A 126 21.71 -8.49 4.96
C ARG A 126 22.32 -8.55 6.36
N LEU A 127 23.50 -9.15 6.50
CA LEU A 127 24.21 -9.23 7.77
C LEU A 127 24.55 -7.84 8.31
N LEU A 128 24.81 -6.84 7.45
CA LEU A 128 25.22 -5.50 7.90
C LEU A 128 24.28 -4.89 8.95
N CYS A 129 22.96 -4.99 8.75
CA CYS A 129 21.98 -4.46 9.71
C CYS A 129 22.12 -5.14 11.09
N VAL A 130 22.36 -6.45 11.10
CA VAL A 130 22.58 -7.25 12.31
C VAL A 130 23.93 -6.94 12.96
N ALA A 131 24.99 -6.85 12.16
CA ALA A 131 26.36 -6.60 12.60
C ALA A 131 26.51 -5.23 13.29
N ARG A 132 25.75 -4.22 12.85
CA ARG A 132 25.71 -2.89 13.50
C ARG A 132 25.32 -2.98 14.98
N ALA A 133 24.59 -4.03 15.42
CA ALA A 133 24.25 -4.24 16.83
C ALA A 133 25.47 -4.46 17.75
N ILE A 134 26.60 -4.90 17.19
CA ILE A 134 27.85 -5.10 17.94
C ILE A 134 28.38 -3.76 18.48
N ASN A 135 28.22 -2.69 17.69
CA ASN A 135 28.74 -1.36 17.99
C ASN A 135 27.75 -0.46 18.74
N LEU A 136 26.57 -0.98 19.12
CA LEU A 136 25.61 -0.23 19.91
C LEU A 136 26.12 0.01 21.35
N SER A 137 25.61 1.06 21.99
CA SER A 137 25.84 1.29 23.42
C SER A 137 25.21 0.18 24.26
N LYS A 138 25.55 0.14 25.56
CA LYS A 138 24.93 -0.82 26.49
C LYS A 138 23.41 -0.65 26.52
N ASP A 139 22.90 0.57 26.69
CA ASP A 139 21.47 0.84 26.77
C ASP A 139 20.73 0.52 25.46
N GLN A 140 21.35 0.81 24.32
CA GLN A 140 20.82 0.43 23.00
C GLN A 140 20.72 -1.10 22.83
N ARG A 141 21.72 -1.85 23.31
CA ARG A 141 21.63 -3.32 23.32
C ARG A 141 20.56 -3.80 24.29
N ASP A 142 20.49 -3.26 25.50
CA ASP A 142 19.44 -3.59 26.47
C ASP A 142 18.04 -3.35 25.88
N LEU A 143 17.87 -2.31 25.04
CA LEU A 143 16.62 -2.04 24.33
C LEU A 143 16.27 -3.17 23.36
N ILE A 144 17.23 -3.69 22.58
CA ILE A 144 17.02 -4.89 21.74
C ILE A 144 16.57 -6.09 22.59
N TYR A 145 17.17 -6.29 23.76
CA TYR A 145 16.76 -7.37 24.68
C TYR A 145 15.38 -7.14 25.28
N CYS A 146 14.93 -5.88 25.38
CA CYS A 146 13.57 -5.56 25.75
C CYS A 146 12.56 -5.81 24.63
N LEU A 147 12.93 -5.91 23.35
CA LEU A 147 11.94 -6.18 22.30
C LEU A 147 11.55 -7.66 22.24
N GLN A 148 10.33 -7.96 21.79
CA GLN A 148 9.87 -9.34 21.63
C GLN A 148 10.74 -10.07 20.59
N ALA A 149 11.17 -11.30 20.86
CA ALA A 149 11.92 -12.08 19.90
C ALA A 149 11.34 -13.50 19.86
N ASN A 150 10.62 -13.79 18.79
CA ASN A 150 10.12 -15.14 18.55
C ASN A 150 11.29 -16.00 18.07
N LEU A 151 11.73 -16.90 18.94
CA LEU A 151 12.82 -17.82 18.65
C LEU A 151 12.26 -19.01 17.86
N ASP A 152 12.48 -19.02 16.55
CA ASP A 152 12.26 -20.18 15.70
C ASP A 152 13.52 -21.07 15.63
N ASN A 153 13.44 -22.25 15.02
CA ASN A 153 14.62 -23.11 14.84
C ASN A 153 15.67 -22.54 13.86
N ASN A 154 15.36 -21.44 13.17
CA ASN A 154 16.11 -20.91 12.03
C ASN A 154 16.79 -19.55 12.29
N HIS A 155 16.60 -18.93 13.46
CA HIS A 155 17.15 -17.59 13.75
C HIS A 155 18.69 -17.57 13.72
N ARG A 156 19.33 -18.72 13.99
CA ARG A 156 20.78 -18.87 13.94
C ARG A 156 21.34 -19.10 12.54
N THR A 157 20.50 -19.51 11.60
CA THR A 157 20.92 -19.89 10.25
C THR A 157 21.46 -18.68 9.48
N GLU A 158 20.93 -17.49 9.72
CA GLU A 158 21.37 -16.26 9.06
C GLU A 158 22.82 -15.92 9.42
N VAL A 159 23.15 -15.90 10.72
CA VAL A 159 24.53 -15.64 11.19
C VAL A 159 25.47 -16.76 10.75
N ARG A 160 25.02 -18.03 10.83
CA ARG A 160 25.83 -19.19 10.39
C ARG A 160 26.15 -19.14 8.90
N ASN A 161 25.19 -18.78 8.06
CA ASN A 161 25.40 -18.66 6.62
C ASN A 161 26.31 -17.48 6.30
N ALA A 162 26.11 -16.35 6.97
CA ALA A 162 26.96 -15.18 6.77
C ALA A 162 28.41 -15.44 7.21
N ALA A 163 28.62 -16.21 8.28
CA ALA A 163 29.96 -16.58 8.73
C ALA A 163 30.80 -17.27 7.64
N LYS A 164 30.17 -18.05 6.75
CA LYS A 164 30.85 -18.75 5.64
C LYS A 164 31.38 -17.79 4.56
N CYS A 165 30.90 -16.54 4.53
CA CYS A 165 31.32 -15.53 3.56
C CYS A 165 32.62 -14.80 3.98
N PHE A 166 33.14 -15.08 5.19
CA PHE A 166 34.29 -14.38 5.76
C PHE A 166 35.37 -15.36 6.22
N LYS A 167 36.64 -14.95 6.12
CA LYS A 167 37.80 -15.74 6.54
C LYS A 167 37.96 -15.77 8.07
N ASN A 168 37.73 -14.62 8.70
CA ASN A 168 37.99 -14.36 10.12
C ASN A 168 36.71 -13.91 10.84
N PHE A 169 35.60 -14.60 10.59
CA PHE A 169 34.32 -14.27 11.23
C PHE A 169 34.42 -14.40 12.77
N PRO A 170 33.84 -13.49 13.56
CA PRO A 170 33.95 -13.54 15.02
C PRO A 170 33.27 -14.79 15.59
N THR A 171 34.00 -15.50 16.45
CA THR A 171 33.53 -16.71 17.15
C THR A 171 33.25 -16.48 18.63
N ASP A 172 33.51 -15.27 19.14
CA ASP A 172 33.19 -14.90 20.52
C ASP A 172 31.69 -15.12 20.81
N LYS A 173 31.42 -15.84 21.91
CA LYS A 173 30.07 -16.28 22.25
C LYS A 173 29.12 -15.10 22.45
N LYS A 174 29.57 -14.00 23.07
CA LYS A 174 28.73 -12.82 23.34
C LYS A 174 28.39 -12.09 22.05
N ILE A 175 29.37 -11.93 21.14
CA ILE A 175 29.15 -11.31 19.83
C ILE A 175 28.15 -12.11 19.00
N VAL A 176 28.31 -13.43 18.92
CA VAL A 176 27.41 -14.32 18.19
C VAL A 176 26.00 -14.32 18.81
N GLU A 177 25.90 -14.26 20.14
CA GLU A 177 24.62 -14.13 20.85
C GLU A 177 23.91 -12.80 20.52
N ILE A 178 24.63 -11.67 20.54
CA ILE A 178 24.08 -10.36 20.14
C ILE A 178 23.53 -10.42 18.72
N MET A 179 24.28 -10.98 17.77
CA MET A 179 23.82 -11.11 16.38
C MET A 179 22.57 -11.98 16.27
N ASN A 180 22.57 -13.17 16.89
CA ASN A 180 21.42 -14.07 16.85
C ASN A 180 20.17 -13.49 17.53
N ARG A 181 20.34 -12.78 18.65
CA ARG A 181 19.26 -12.04 19.31
C ARG A 181 18.70 -10.96 18.39
N THR A 182 19.58 -10.20 17.76
CA THR A 182 19.22 -9.13 16.83
C THR A 182 18.45 -9.68 15.62
N VAL A 183 18.86 -10.82 15.05
CA VAL A 183 18.12 -11.51 13.98
C VAL A 183 16.71 -11.86 14.43
N ALA A 184 16.55 -12.48 15.61
CA ALA A 184 15.23 -12.87 16.11
C ALA A 184 14.31 -11.66 16.38
N VAL A 185 14.87 -10.57 16.92
CA VAL A 185 14.14 -9.31 17.12
C VAL A 185 13.75 -8.68 15.78
N LEU A 186 14.65 -8.62 14.81
CA LEU A 186 14.35 -8.07 13.49
C LEU A 186 13.30 -8.90 12.74
N ARG A 187 13.30 -10.23 12.84
CA ARG A 187 12.25 -11.06 12.23
C ARG A 187 10.87 -10.81 12.84
N THR A 188 10.84 -10.54 14.14
CA THR A 188 9.59 -10.33 14.87
C THR A 188 9.05 -8.92 14.68
N ASN A 189 9.92 -7.91 14.77
CA ASN A 189 9.53 -6.50 14.86
C ASN A 189 10.03 -5.64 13.71
N GLY A 190 11.04 -6.10 12.97
CA GLY A 190 11.66 -5.32 11.92
C GLY A 190 10.73 -5.06 10.74
N PHE A 191 11.14 -4.08 9.96
CA PHE A 191 10.58 -3.72 8.67
C PHE A 191 11.58 -4.16 7.62
N ASP A 192 11.18 -5.04 6.71
CA ASP A 192 11.97 -5.39 5.53
C ASP A 192 11.08 -5.99 4.43
N LYS A 193 11.66 -6.21 3.25
CA LYS A 193 11.01 -6.92 2.14
C LYS A 193 10.52 -8.34 2.51
N THR A 194 11.04 -8.94 3.58
CA THR A 194 10.75 -10.34 4.00
C THR A 194 9.61 -10.46 5.00
N THR A 195 9.24 -9.36 5.66
CA THR A 195 8.27 -9.33 6.75
C THR A 195 6.84 -9.13 6.27
N ASP A 196 6.61 -9.06 4.95
CA ASP A 196 5.31 -8.94 4.26
C ASP A 196 4.43 -7.79 4.80
N ARG A 197 5.08 -6.83 5.49
CA ARG A 197 4.48 -5.59 5.97
C ARG A 197 4.49 -4.59 4.84
N THR A 198 3.78 -4.88 3.75
CA THR A 198 3.40 -3.83 2.80
C THR A 198 2.22 -3.08 3.42
N THR A 199 2.50 -2.21 4.39
CA THR A 199 1.51 -1.20 4.76
C THR A 199 1.33 -0.28 3.57
N ASP A 200 0.10 -0.22 3.07
CA ASP A 200 -0.29 0.68 2.00
C ASP A 200 0.56 0.52 0.71
N ASN A 201 0.95 -0.71 0.37
CA ASN A 201 1.67 -1.04 -0.87
C ASN A 201 3.03 -0.32 -1.08
N GLN A 202 3.69 0.14 -0.01
CA GLN A 202 5.08 0.62 -0.13
C GLN A 202 6.07 -0.54 -0.12
N GLU A 203 6.97 -0.58 -1.11
CA GLU A 203 8.11 -1.51 -1.14
C GLU A 203 9.27 -0.95 -0.30
N PHE A 204 9.78 -1.75 0.65
CA PHE A 204 10.95 -1.40 1.45
C PHE A 204 12.20 -2.08 0.89
N ASN A 205 13.17 -1.27 0.46
CA ASN A 205 14.50 -1.75 0.04
C ASN A 205 15.51 -1.82 1.21
N TYR A 206 15.05 -1.56 2.43
CA TYR A 206 15.87 -1.58 3.63
C TYR A 206 15.24 -2.46 4.72
N ARG A 207 16.09 -2.93 5.63
CA ARG A 207 15.74 -3.59 6.88
C ARG A 207 15.96 -2.64 8.04
N ALA A 208 14.92 -2.35 8.82
CA ALA A 208 14.99 -1.41 9.94
C ALA A 208 14.29 -1.92 11.21
N LEU A 209 14.74 -1.43 12.37
CA LEU A 209 14.15 -1.68 13.69
C LEU A 209 13.79 -0.35 14.34
N TYR A 210 12.48 -0.09 14.49
CA TYR A 210 11.91 1.07 15.16
C TYR A 210 11.41 0.62 16.54
N PRO A 211 12.14 0.88 17.63
CA PRO A 211 11.89 0.23 18.91
C PRO A 211 10.56 0.59 19.58
N LEU A 212 10.08 1.83 19.45
CA LEU A 212 8.80 2.23 20.01
C LEU A 212 7.64 1.64 19.21
N PHE A 213 7.71 1.71 17.87
CA PHE A 213 6.73 1.07 17.01
C PHE A 213 6.67 -0.45 17.23
N ALA A 214 7.82 -1.09 17.50
CA ALA A 214 7.91 -2.52 17.80
C ALA A 214 7.12 -2.94 19.05
N VAL A 215 6.74 -2.01 19.92
CA VAL A 215 5.91 -2.27 21.11
C VAL A 215 4.40 -2.19 20.79
N MET A 216 4.00 -1.53 19.71
CA MET A 216 2.59 -1.42 19.33
C MET A 216 2.00 -2.77 18.94
N ASN A 217 0.84 -3.11 19.48
CA ASN A 217 0.13 -4.33 19.15
C ASN A 217 -0.67 -4.22 17.83
N HIS A 218 -1.07 -5.39 17.35
CA HIS A 218 -1.87 -5.53 16.16
C HIS A 218 -3.38 -5.36 16.43
N ASP A 219 -4.04 -4.56 15.60
CA ASP A 219 -5.46 -4.71 15.28
C ASP A 219 -5.64 -4.78 13.74
N CYS A 220 -6.64 -5.54 13.28
CA CYS A 220 -6.98 -5.60 11.85
C CYS A 220 -7.78 -4.36 11.38
N ILE A 221 -8.27 -3.55 12.32
CA ILE A 221 -8.84 -2.22 12.16
C ILE A 221 -8.02 -1.28 13.06
N PRO A 222 -6.79 -0.93 12.68
CA PRO A 222 -5.92 -0.15 13.54
C PRO A 222 -6.45 1.28 13.73
N ASN A 223 -6.21 1.85 14.93
CA ASN A 223 -6.52 3.25 15.22
C ASN A 223 -5.35 4.20 14.92
N SER A 224 -4.25 3.70 14.35
CA SER A 224 -3.12 4.50 13.89
C SER A 224 -2.56 4.05 12.54
N TYR A 225 -1.87 4.96 11.87
CA TYR A 225 -1.09 4.68 10.66
C TYR A 225 0.26 5.38 10.75
N TYR A 226 1.19 5.06 9.86
CA TYR A 226 2.52 5.65 9.88
C TYR A 226 3.03 6.03 8.49
N THR A 227 3.94 7.00 8.48
CA THR A 227 4.73 7.41 7.31
C THR A 227 6.21 7.48 7.67
N PHE A 228 7.08 7.69 6.68
CA PHE A 228 8.51 7.88 6.90
C PHE A 228 8.95 9.23 6.37
N GLU A 229 9.82 9.90 7.13
CA GLU A 229 10.51 11.09 6.65
C GLU A 229 11.61 10.70 5.65
N GLU A 230 11.55 11.22 4.42
CA GLU A 230 12.42 10.80 3.32
C GLU A 230 13.93 10.96 3.59
N LYS A 231 14.32 11.97 4.38
CA LYS A 231 15.73 12.32 4.60
C LYS A 231 16.39 11.47 5.69
N THR A 232 15.64 11.17 6.75
CA THR A 232 16.15 10.53 7.97
C THR A 232 15.72 9.07 8.06
N ASN A 233 14.65 8.68 7.36
CA ASN A 233 13.90 7.46 7.57
C ASN A 233 13.27 7.38 8.97
N ASN A 234 13.09 8.50 9.67
CA ASN A 234 12.31 8.49 10.91
C ASN A 234 10.85 8.16 10.59
N MET A 235 10.26 7.28 11.41
CA MET A 235 8.85 6.95 11.33
C MET A 235 8.03 8.01 12.05
N ILE A 236 6.89 8.38 11.46
CA ILE A 236 5.91 9.28 12.06
C ILE A 236 4.62 8.49 12.20
N VAL A 237 4.16 8.28 13.44
CA VAL A 237 2.90 7.59 13.72
C VAL A 237 1.81 8.63 13.99
N ARG A 238 0.66 8.45 13.36
CA ARG A 238 -0.49 9.36 13.43
C ARG A 238 -1.77 8.61 13.82
N ALA A 239 -2.66 9.30 14.51
CA ALA A 239 -3.98 8.77 14.83
C ALA A 239 -4.82 8.64 13.55
N ALA A 240 -5.31 7.45 13.26
CA ALA A 240 -6.18 7.18 12.12
C ALA A 240 -7.64 7.60 12.39
N VAL A 241 -8.00 7.66 13.67
CA VAL A 241 -9.31 8.05 14.20
C VAL A 241 -9.08 8.87 15.48
N ASP A 242 -10.13 9.43 16.07
CA ASP A 242 -10.04 9.96 17.43
C ASP A 242 -9.75 8.80 18.41
N ILE A 243 -8.78 8.96 19.31
CA ILE A 243 -8.35 7.94 20.29
C ILE A 243 -8.57 8.51 21.69
N ALA A 244 -9.26 7.76 22.54
CA ALA A 244 -9.52 8.19 23.91
C ALA A 244 -8.27 8.03 24.82
N GLU A 245 -8.18 8.85 25.86
CA GLU A 245 -7.18 8.65 26.93
C GLU A 245 -7.28 7.23 27.52
N GLY A 246 -6.13 6.58 27.70
CA GLY A 246 -6.02 5.21 28.20
C GLY A 246 -6.33 4.12 27.17
N GLU A 247 -6.74 4.48 25.95
CA GLU A 247 -6.93 3.52 24.87
C GLU A 247 -5.59 3.04 24.31
N GLU A 248 -5.52 1.76 23.92
CA GLU A 248 -4.33 1.19 23.31
C GLU A 248 -4.19 1.65 21.86
N ILE A 249 -3.02 2.18 21.53
CA ILE A 249 -2.65 2.61 20.18
C ILE A 249 -2.16 1.39 19.41
N THR A 250 -2.90 1.04 18.37
CA THR A 250 -2.73 -0.19 17.60
C THR A 250 -2.33 0.09 16.16
N THR A 251 -1.58 -0.82 15.57
CA THR A 251 -1.20 -0.80 14.15
C THR A 251 -1.63 -2.10 13.47
N THR A 252 -1.53 -2.18 12.14
CA THR A 252 -1.76 -3.44 11.42
C THR A 252 -0.44 -4.11 11.05
N TYR A 253 -0.33 -5.42 11.31
CA TYR A 253 0.82 -6.22 10.88
C TYR A 253 0.58 -6.89 9.52
N THR A 254 -0.63 -6.79 8.97
CA THR A 254 -1.02 -7.34 7.66
C THR A 254 -1.45 -6.21 6.73
N LYS A 255 -1.63 -6.51 5.44
CA LYS A 255 -2.29 -5.57 4.53
C LYS A 255 -3.74 -5.35 4.96
N LEU A 256 -4.27 -4.16 4.67
CA LEU A 256 -5.63 -3.76 5.06
C LEU A 256 -6.69 -4.73 4.53
N PHE A 257 -6.53 -5.20 3.30
CA PHE A 257 -7.50 -6.05 2.61
C PHE A 257 -7.14 -7.54 2.59
N THR A 258 -6.13 -8.00 3.34
CA THR A 258 -5.84 -9.44 3.45
C THR A 258 -7.06 -10.19 3.98
N GLY A 259 -7.56 -11.17 3.23
CA GLY A 259 -8.72 -11.98 3.59
C GLY A 259 -8.55 -12.75 4.92
N ASN A 260 -9.67 -13.19 5.49
CA ASN A 260 -9.78 -13.76 6.83
C ASN A 260 -8.76 -14.89 7.08
N ILE A 261 -8.78 -15.94 6.25
CA ILE A 261 -7.93 -17.12 6.43
C ILE A 261 -6.45 -16.76 6.29
N ALA A 262 -6.07 -16.07 5.22
CA ALA A 262 -4.69 -15.67 4.96
C ALA A 262 -4.14 -14.78 6.09
N ARG A 263 -4.96 -13.84 6.60
CA ARG A 263 -4.61 -12.95 7.71
C ARG A 263 -4.32 -13.75 8.98
N HIS A 264 -5.18 -14.69 9.36
CA HIS A 264 -4.98 -15.52 10.54
C HIS A 264 -3.77 -16.46 10.41
N LEU A 265 -3.56 -17.07 9.23
CA LEU A 265 -2.38 -17.88 8.96
C LEU A 265 -1.10 -17.06 9.06
N PHE A 266 -1.06 -15.88 8.45
CA PHE A 266 0.09 -14.98 8.53
C PHE A 266 0.43 -14.62 9.97
N LEU A 267 -0.54 -14.15 10.76
CA LEU A 267 -0.32 -13.76 12.15
C LEU A 267 0.12 -14.95 13.01
N LYS A 268 -0.48 -16.13 12.80
CA LYS A 268 -0.10 -17.34 13.54
C LYS A 268 1.32 -17.79 13.21
N MET A 269 1.67 -17.83 11.92
CA MET A 269 2.97 -18.34 11.46
C MET A 269 4.12 -17.35 11.65
N LYS A 270 3.88 -16.05 11.43
CA LYS A 270 4.93 -15.02 11.46
C LYS A 270 5.00 -14.29 12.79
N LYS A 271 3.89 -14.16 13.51
CA LYS A 271 3.80 -13.39 14.76
C LYS A 271 3.48 -14.25 15.99
N GLY A 272 3.04 -15.49 15.80
CA GLY A 272 2.83 -16.45 16.88
C GLY A 272 1.52 -16.29 17.64
N PHE A 273 0.53 -15.59 17.08
CA PHE A 273 -0.77 -15.37 17.75
C PHE A 273 -1.96 -15.41 16.78
N THR A 274 -3.16 -15.57 17.34
CA THR A 274 -4.43 -15.46 16.61
C THR A 274 -5.16 -14.20 17.04
N CYS A 275 -5.41 -13.29 16.10
CA CYS A 275 -6.11 -12.04 16.38
C CYS A 275 -7.58 -12.28 16.78
N LYS A 276 -8.07 -11.49 17.75
CA LYS A 276 -9.44 -11.52 18.25
C LYS A 276 -10.11 -10.14 18.19
N CYS A 277 -9.64 -9.26 17.30
CA CYS A 277 -10.24 -7.95 17.09
C CYS A 277 -11.68 -8.07 16.57
N PRO A 278 -12.48 -6.99 16.62
CA PRO A 278 -13.86 -7.00 16.15
C PRO A 278 -14.05 -7.48 14.71
N ARG A 279 -13.09 -7.22 13.81
CA ARG A 279 -13.13 -7.76 12.43
C ARG A 279 -12.90 -9.26 12.37
N CYS A 280 -12.00 -9.79 13.19
CA CYS A 280 -11.69 -11.21 13.22
C CYS A 280 -12.78 -12.02 13.90
N LEU A 281 -13.56 -11.44 14.82
CA LEU A 281 -14.69 -12.12 15.46
C LEU A 281 -15.96 -12.14 14.61
N ASP A 282 -15.98 -11.41 13.49
CA ASP A 282 -17.13 -11.32 12.60
C ASP A 282 -16.83 -12.05 11.26
N PRO A 283 -17.53 -13.16 10.96
CA PRO A 283 -17.42 -13.86 9.67
C PRO A 283 -17.67 -13.00 8.43
N THR A 284 -18.46 -11.94 8.56
CA THR A 284 -18.78 -11.01 7.47
C THR A 284 -17.72 -9.91 7.31
N GLU A 285 -16.75 -9.86 8.21
CA GLU A 285 -15.73 -8.82 8.32
C GLU A 285 -16.37 -7.42 8.34
N LYS A 286 -17.26 -7.15 9.32
CA LYS A 286 -18.01 -5.88 9.46
C LYS A 286 -18.98 -5.62 8.30
N GLY A 287 -19.55 -6.67 7.71
CA GLY A 287 -20.42 -6.55 6.53
C GLY A 287 -19.71 -6.09 5.26
N SER A 288 -18.37 -6.11 5.23
CA SER A 288 -17.59 -5.81 4.02
C SER A 288 -17.51 -7.00 3.07
N PHE A 289 -17.64 -8.22 3.59
CA PHE A 289 -17.59 -9.48 2.84
C PHE A 289 -16.35 -9.61 1.96
N ILE A 290 -15.20 -9.08 2.38
CA ILE A 290 -13.99 -9.15 1.54
C ILE A 290 -13.47 -10.57 1.33
N SER A 291 -13.81 -11.51 2.22
CA SER A 291 -13.53 -12.94 2.03
C SER A 291 -14.74 -13.72 1.52
N GLY A 292 -15.85 -13.04 1.21
CA GLY A 292 -17.08 -13.68 0.76
C GLY A 292 -16.96 -14.25 -0.65
N LEU A 293 -17.67 -15.35 -0.89
CA LEU A 293 -17.84 -15.98 -2.20
C LEU A 293 -19.33 -16.10 -2.51
N TYR A 294 -19.70 -16.39 -3.75
CA TYR A 294 -21.08 -16.74 -4.09
C TYR A 294 -21.44 -18.15 -3.63
N CYS A 295 -22.72 -18.36 -3.32
CA CYS A 295 -23.27 -19.68 -3.05
C CYS A 295 -23.08 -20.62 -4.23
N ARG A 296 -22.92 -21.91 -3.94
CA ARG A 296 -22.80 -22.96 -4.96
C ARG A 296 -24.14 -23.48 -5.46
N ASP A 297 -25.21 -23.25 -4.72
CA ASP A 297 -26.56 -23.56 -5.19
C ASP A 297 -26.94 -22.57 -6.29
N THR A 298 -27.22 -23.10 -7.48
CA THR A 298 -27.57 -22.30 -8.66
C THR A 298 -28.89 -21.54 -8.50
N ASN A 299 -29.73 -21.93 -7.52
CA ASN A 299 -30.97 -21.23 -7.18
C ASN A 299 -30.78 -20.18 -6.08
N CYS A 300 -29.54 -19.93 -5.64
CA CYS A 300 -29.24 -19.00 -4.55
C CYS A 300 -28.17 -17.98 -4.98
N SER A 301 -28.52 -16.69 -4.89
CA SER A 301 -27.60 -15.56 -5.12
C SER A 301 -26.89 -15.08 -3.85
N GLY A 302 -27.04 -15.80 -2.74
CA GLY A 302 -26.47 -15.43 -1.44
C GLY A 302 -24.95 -15.55 -1.38
N LEU A 303 -24.34 -14.80 -0.46
CA LEU A 303 -22.91 -14.92 -0.15
C LEU A 303 -22.67 -16.06 0.86
N VAL A 304 -21.53 -16.72 0.74
CA VAL A 304 -21.00 -17.68 1.71
C VAL A 304 -19.83 -17.05 2.47
N VAL A 305 -19.81 -17.28 3.78
CA VAL A 305 -18.77 -16.81 4.71
C VAL A 305 -18.28 -17.96 5.59
N PRO A 306 -17.08 -17.86 6.21
CA PRO A 306 -16.63 -18.88 7.15
C PRO A 306 -17.61 -19.04 8.31
N GLU A 307 -17.95 -20.27 8.69
CA GLU A 307 -18.78 -20.53 9.87
C GLU A 307 -18.10 -20.08 11.16
N ILE A 308 -16.78 -20.31 11.23
CA ILE A 308 -15.93 -19.92 12.35
C ILE A 308 -14.66 -19.29 11.77
N THR A 309 -14.33 -18.09 12.24
CA THR A 309 -13.10 -17.39 11.88
C THR A 309 -11.91 -17.89 12.71
N GLY A 310 -10.69 -17.64 12.24
CA GLY A 310 -9.47 -18.02 12.96
C GLY A 310 -9.07 -19.50 12.89
N LEU A 311 -9.92 -20.37 12.31
CA LEU A 311 -9.54 -21.72 11.94
C LEU A 311 -8.79 -21.74 10.60
N PRO A 312 -7.77 -22.60 10.43
CA PRO A 312 -7.10 -22.77 9.14
C PRO A 312 -8.03 -23.31 8.03
N HIS A 313 -8.96 -24.20 8.39
CA HIS A 313 -9.83 -24.91 7.44
C HIS A 313 -11.30 -24.89 7.91
N PRO A 314 -11.96 -23.72 7.96
CA PRO A 314 -13.34 -23.64 8.43
C PRO A 314 -14.32 -24.16 7.36
N ASN A 315 -15.45 -24.72 7.79
CA ASN A 315 -16.62 -24.83 6.92
C ASN A 315 -17.21 -23.45 6.66
N TRP A 316 -18.05 -23.36 5.63
CA TRP A 316 -18.64 -22.11 5.17
C TRP A 316 -20.15 -22.24 5.09
N ASN A 317 -20.84 -21.15 5.43
CA ASN A 317 -22.29 -21.11 5.46
C ASN A 317 -22.81 -20.02 4.53
N CYS A 318 -23.79 -20.36 3.69
CA CYS A 318 -24.53 -19.37 2.93
C CYS A 318 -25.42 -18.54 3.86
N LEU A 319 -25.39 -17.22 3.70
CA LEU A 319 -26.19 -16.31 4.52
C LEU A 319 -27.68 -16.36 4.15
N VAL A 320 -28.02 -16.80 2.94
CA VAL A 320 -29.40 -16.89 2.43
C VAL A 320 -29.97 -18.30 2.61
N CYS A 321 -29.56 -19.27 1.78
CA CYS A 321 -30.13 -20.63 1.80
C CYS A 321 -29.63 -21.52 2.94
N LYS A 322 -28.68 -21.04 3.75
CA LYS A 322 -28.05 -21.78 4.87
C LYS A 322 -27.30 -23.06 4.48
N GLN A 323 -27.14 -23.33 3.18
CA GLN A 323 -26.34 -24.46 2.72
C GLN A 323 -24.90 -24.34 3.23
N LYS A 324 -24.38 -25.46 3.73
CA LYS A 324 -22.98 -25.57 4.16
C LYS A 324 -22.11 -26.01 2.99
N SER A 325 -20.94 -25.41 2.89
CA SER A 325 -19.88 -25.82 1.96
C SER A 325 -18.60 -26.12 2.74
N THR A 326 -17.85 -27.13 2.30
CA THR A 326 -16.59 -27.48 2.94
C THR A 326 -15.50 -26.47 2.59
N HIS A 327 -14.47 -26.38 3.43
CA HIS A 327 -13.31 -25.53 3.16
C HIS A 327 -12.72 -25.78 1.76
N ALA A 328 -12.49 -27.05 1.40
CA ALA A 328 -11.92 -27.43 0.10
C ALA A 328 -12.79 -27.01 -1.09
N GLN A 329 -14.11 -27.05 -0.94
CA GLN A 329 -15.03 -26.58 -1.98
C GLN A 329 -14.91 -25.07 -2.22
N MET A 330 -14.73 -24.29 -1.15
CA MET A 330 -14.64 -22.83 -1.19
C MET A 330 -13.28 -22.35 -1.66
N MET A 331 -12.20 -23.01 -1.22
CA MET A 331 -10.86 -22.70 -1.73
C MET A 331 -10.77 -22.93 -3.23
N LYS A 332 -11.38 -23.98 -3.78
CA LYS A 332 -11.43 -24.17 -5.25
C LYS A 332 -12.07 -22.99 -5.98
N SER A 333 -13.16 -22.43 -5.45
CA SER A 333 -13.82 -21.25 -6.03
C SER A 333 -12.95 -19.99 -5.91
N GLN A 334 -12.33 -19.78 -4.74
CA GLN A 334 -11.41 -18.65 -4.51
C GLN A 334 -10.16 -18.73 -5.40
N ASP A 335 -9.57 -19.92 -5.55
CA ASP A 335 -8.38 -20.17 -6.37
C ASP A 335 -8.69 -19.99 -7.86
N PHE A 336 -9.85 -20.47 -8.31
CA PHE A 336 -10.33 -20.22 -9.68
C PHE A 336 -10.46 -18.71 -9.95
N ALA A 337 -11.15 -17.97 -9.07
CA ALA A 337 -11.33 -16.54 -9.23
C ALA A 337 -9.99 -15.80 -9.22
N SER A 338 -9.09 -16.16 -8.29
CA SER A 338 -7.75 -15.59 -8.21
C SER A 338 -6.93 -15.87 -9.47
N GLY A 339 -6.94 -17.10 -9.97
CA GLY A 339 -6.23 -17.48 -11.20
C GLY A 339 -6.76 -16.75 -12.43
N ALA A 340 -8.08 -16.66 -12.58
CA ALA A 340 -8.73 -15.99 -13.69
C ALA A 340 -8.41 -14.48 -13.73
N ILE A 341 -8.45 -13.81 -12.57
CA ILE A 341 -8.12 -12.39 -12.46
C ILE A 341 -6.62 -12.16 -12.63
N ASN A 342 -5.75 -12.93 -11.97
CA ASN A 342 -4.30 -12.75 -12.06
C ASN A 342 -3.77 -12.96 -13.48
N ALA A 343 -4.35 -13.89 -14.25
CA ALA A 343 -4.03 -14.05 -15.67
C ALA A 343 -4.28 -12.77 -16.48
N LYS A 344 -5.26 -11.94 -16.11
CA LYS A 344 -5.52 -10.65 -16.75
C LYS A 344 -4.65 -9.53 -16.17
N VAL A 345 -4.37 -9.55 -14.88
CA VAL A 345 -3.44 -8.59 -14.23
C VAL A 345 -2.06 -8.65 -14.87
N ASN A 346 -1.56 -9.86 -15.13
CA ASN A 346 -0.27 -10.11 -15.75
C ASN A 346 -0.26 -9.88 -17.27
N SER A 347 -1.39 -9.52 -17.87
CA SER A 347 -1.45 -9.20 -19.29
C SER A 347 -0.98 -7.77 -19.56
N ASN A 348 -0.42 -7.54 -20.75
CA ASN A 348 0.06 -6.22 -21.16
C ASN A 348 -1.07 -5.22 -21.46
N SER A 349 -2.33 -5.67 -21.61
CA SER A 349 -3.48 -4.80 -21.90
C SER A 349 -4.21 -4.38 -20.64
N LEU A 350 -4.11 -3.09 -20.28
CA LEU A 350 -4.86 -2.53 -19.16
C LEU A 350 -6.35 -2.46 -19.48
N ARG A 351 -6.68 -2.12 -20.73
CA ARG A 351 -8.07 -2.07 -21.22
C ARG A 351 -8.79 -3.41 -21.03
N THR A 352 -8.12 -4.52 -21.35
CA THR A 352 -8.67 -5.87 -21.18
C THR A 352 -8.95 -6.17 -19.71
N LEU A 353 -8.03 -5.81 -18.83
CA LEU A 353 -8.19 -6.00 -17.38
C LEU A 353 -9.38 -5.20 -16.84
N VAL A 354 -9.47 -3.91 -17.19
CA VAL A 354 -10.58 -3.04 -16.75
C VAL A 354 -11.93 -3.57 -17.21
N HIS A 355 -12.04 -3.94 -18.49
CA HIS A 355 -13.27 -4.53 -19.03
C HIS A 355 -13.63 -5.85 -18.31
N TYR A 356 -12.64 -6.72 -18.07
CA TYR A 356 -12.85 -7.98 -17.37
C TYR A 356 -13.36 -7.77 -15.94
N LEU A 357 -12.77 -6.83 -15.20
CA LEU A 357 -13.20 -6.50 -13.85
C LEU A 357 -14.61 -5.89 -13.84
N ASN A 358 -14.92 -4.99 -14.77
CA ASN A 358 -16.20 -4.28 -14.79
C ASN A 358 -17.38 -5.15 -15.25
N GLU A 359 -17.16 -6.02 -16.23
CA GLU A 359 -18.24 -6.70 -16.97
C GLU A 359 -18.29 -8.21 -16.72
N LYS A 360 -17.22 -8.83 -16.20
CA LYS A 360 -17.11 -10.30 -16.10
C LYS A 360 -16.89 -10.80 -14.69
N SER A 361 -16.11 -10.10 -13.86
CA SER A 361 -15.71 -10.61 -12.55
C SER A 361 -16.89 -10.92 -11.63
N ASP A 362 -17.91 -10.05 -11.63
CA ASP A 362 -19.08 -10.17 -10.74
C ASP A 362 -19.95 -11.42 -10.99
N SER A 363 -19.77 -12.10 -12.13
CA SER A 363 -20.47 -13.35 -12.43
C SER A 363 -19.98 -14.57 -11.64
N PHE A 364 -18.77 -14.49 -11.06
CA PHE A 364 -18.16 -15.62 -10.35
C PHE A 364 -17.51 -15.25 -9.02
N ILE A 365 -17.26 -13.96 -8.77
CA ILE A 365 -16.71 -13.49 -7.50
C ILE A 365 -17.36 -12.15 -7.09
N PRO A 366 -17.73 -11.95 -5.82
CA PRO A 366 -18.29 -10.67 -5.39
C PRO A 366 -17.31 -9.53 -5.62
N SER A 367 -17.81 -8.38 -6.08
CA SER A 367 -16.98 -7.17 -6.29
C SER A 367 -16.26 -6.67 -5.04
N SER A 368 -16.72 -7.07 -3.85
CA SER A 368 -16.10 -6.78 -2.55
C SER A 368 -14.94 -7.71 -2.20
N ASN A 369 -14.76 -8.84 -2.90
CA ASN A 369 -13.74 -9.83 -2.56
C ASN A 369 -12.32 -9.25 -2.69
N TYR A 370 -11.41 -9.62 -1.78
CA TYR A 370 -10.06 -9.06 -1.71
C TYR A 370 -9.26 -9.22 -3.01
N VAL A 371 -9.49 -10.28 -3.80
CA VAL A 371 -8.83 -10.44 -5.11
C VAL A 371 -9.24 -9.35 -6.09
N VAL A 372 -10.52 -8.95 -6.08
CA VAL A 372 -11.02 -7.87 -6.93
C VAL A 372 -10.47 -6.53 -6.43
N ILE A 373 -10.39 -6.32 -5.11
CA ILE A 373 -9.77 -5.12 -4.51
C ILE A 373 -8.31 -5.00 -4.96
N ASP A 374 -7.52 -6.07 -4.82
CA ASP A 374 -6.10 -6.08 -5.20
C ASP A 374 -5.93 -5.82 -6.70
N ALA A 375 -6.79 -6.38 -7.56
CA ALA A 375 -6.76 -6.12 -8.99
C ALA A 375 -7.11 -4.67 -9.33
N LYS A 376 -8.10 -4.06 -8.64
CA LYS A 376 -8.43 -2.63 -8.79
C LYS A 376 -7.27 -1.74 -8.35
N LEU A 377 -6.61 -2.05 -7.24
CA LEU A 377 -5.40 -1.35 -6.79
C LEU A 377 -4.26 -1.46 -7.81
N SER A 378 -4.07 -2.64 -8.43
CA SER A 378 -3.09 -2.84 -9.50
C SER A 378 -3.42 -1.98 -10.74
N VAL A 379 -4.70 -1.89 -11.12
CA VAL A 379 -5.15 -0.99 -12.20
C VAL A 379 -4.81 0.46 -11.87
N LEU A 380 -5.17 0.95 -10.68
CA LEU A 380 -4.87 2.33 -10.27
C LEU A 380 -3.36 2.62 -10.27
N GLY A 381 -2.54 1.66 -9.82
CA GLY A 381 -1.08 1.76 -9.86
C GLY A 381 -0.54 1.85 -11.29
N ARG A 382 -1.04 1.03 -12.22
CA ARG A 382 -0.67 1.09 -13.64
C ARG A 382 -1.09 2.42 -14.28
N LEU A 383 -2.28 2.91 -13.94
CA LEU A 383 -2.79 4.19 -14.44
C LEU A 383 -1.93 5.38 -13.95
N ALA A 384 -1.35 5.29 -12.76
CA ALA A 384 -0.46 6.33 -12.24
C ALA A 384 0.89 6.39 -12.99
N GLN A 385 1.30 5.31 -13.67
CA GLN A 385 2.56 5.21 -14.40
C GLN A 385 2.47 5.68 -15.87
N GLY A 386 1.27 6.05 -16.36
CA GLY A 386 1.07 6.55 -17.72
C GLY A 386 1.30 5.51 -18.84
N ARG A 387 1.25 4.22 -18.52
CA ARG A 387 1.46 3.10 -19.48
C ARG A 387 0.12 2.54 -19.96
N GLU A 388 -0.58 3.23 -20.84
CA GLU A 388 -1.99 2.91 -21.08
C GLU A 388 -2.35 2.71 -22.56
N ASP A 389 -3.03 1.58 -22.84
CA ASP A 389 -3.79 1.29 -24.05
C ASP A 389 -5.27 1.71 -23.91
N CYS A 390 -5.55 2.70 -23.05
CA CYS A 390 -6.88 3.18 -22.70
C CYS A 390 -7.10 4.61 -23.20
N ASN A 391 -8.35 4.95 -23.54
CA ASN A 391 -8.71 6.34 -23.85
C ASN A 391 -8.97 7.14 -22.56
N GLU A 392 -8.93 8.48 -22.63
CA GLU A 392 -9.06 9.33 -21.44
C GLU A 392 -10.37 9.12 -20.66
N GLU A 393 -11.45 8.81 -21.36
CA GLU A 393 -12.77 8.59 -20.74
C GLU A 393 -12.80 7.31 -19.90
N LEU A 394 -12.25 6.21 -20.42
CA LEU A 394 -12.13 4.95 -19.70
C LEU A 394 -11.23 5.14 -18.47
N VAL A 395 -10.14 5.89 -18.61
CA VAL A 395 -9.21 6.17 -17.50
C VAL A 395 -9.90 6.94 -16.38
N SER A 396 -10.58 8.04 -16.73
CA SER A 396 -11.26 8.88 -15.74
C SER A 396 -12.40 8.14 -15.05
N SER A 397 -13.25 7.46 -15.81
CA SER A 397 -14.35 6.64 -15.24
C SER A 397 -13.85 5.49 -14.36
N THR A 398 -12.74 4.85 -14.74
CA THR A 398 -12.12 3.77 -13.95
C THR A 398 -11.54 4.30 -12.64
N ARG A 399 -10.80 5.42 -12.66
CA ARG A 399 -10.26 6.04 -11.43
C ARG A 399 -11.38 6.39 -10.45
N LEU A 400 -12.43 7.05 -10.92
CA LEU A 400 -13.59 7.40 -10.10
C LEU A 400 -14.25 6.15 -9.48
N ARG A 401 -14.56 5.15 -10.31
CA ARG A 401 -15.24 3.92 -9.86
C ARG A 401 -14.39 3.17 -8.84
N TYR A 402 -13.13 2.89 -9.15
CA TYR A 402 -12.30 2.03 -8.30
C TYR A 402 -11.90 2.72 -6.99
N CYS A 403 -11.61 4.02 -7.00
CA CYS A 403 -11.36 4.75 -5.75
C CYS A 403 -12.59 4.74 -4.83
N ARG A 404 -13.80 4.94 -5.39
CA ARG A 404 -15.06 4.88 -4.61
C ARG A 404 -15.35 3.48 -4.08
N ASP A 405 -15.24 2.45 -4.93
CA ASP A 405 -15.48 1.06 -4.52
C ASP A 405 -14.58 0.67 -3.34
N ILE A 406 -13.29 1.03 -3.40
CA ILE A 406 -12.32 0.67 -2.35
C ILE A 406 -12.56 1.48 -1.08
N THR A 407 -12.78 2.80 -1.18
CA THR A 407 -13.05 3.65 0.00
C THR A 407 -14.33 3.24 0.72
N GLN A 408 -15.39 2.84 0.00
CA GLN A 408 -16.60 2.28 0.61
C GLN A 408 -16.34 0.98 1.38
N ILE A 409 -15.44 0.11 0.88
CA ILE A 409 -15.03 -1.09 1.60
C ILE A 409 -14.22 -0.72 2.85
N MET A 410 -13.36 0.30 2.78
CA MET A 410 -12.63 0.82 3.94
C MET A 410 -13.58 1.34 5.01
N ASP A 411 -14.64 2.07 4.62
CA ASP A 411 -15.67 2.57 5.53
C ASP A 411 -16.43 1.42 6.20
N LYS A 412 -16.84 0.39 5.45
CA LYS A 412 -17.49 -0.81 6.01
C LYS A 412 -16.59 -1.55 7.00
N LEU A 413 -15.31 -1.67 6.70
CA LEU A 413 -14.33 -2.27 7.62
C LEU A 413 -14.07 -1.40 8.86
N GLY A 414 -14.48 -0.13 8.86
CA GLY A 414 -14.18 0.84 9.91
C GLY A 414 -12.73 1.33 9.90
N LEU A 415 -12.04 1.26 8.76
CA LEU A 415 -10.67 1.74 8.63
C LEU A 415 -10.63 3.27 8.65
N GLY A 416 -9.87 3.86 9.55
CA GLY A 416 -9.63 5.30 9.61
C GLY A 416 -8.67 5.80 8.51
N ASP A 417 -7.94 6.87 8.82
CA ASP A 417 -6.88 7.38 7.95
C ASP A 417 -5.76 6.38 7.74
N SER A 418 -5.28 6.32 6.50
CA SER A 418 -4.09 5.60 6.09
C SER A 418 -3.46 6.29 4.90
N VAL A 419 -2.24 5.90 4.53
CA VAL A 419 -1.59 6.40 3.31
C VAL A 419 -2.43 6.02 2.10
N LEU A 420 -2.97 4.80 2.09
CA LEU A 420 -3.83 4.34 1.01
C LEU A 420 -5.14 5.14 0.91
N ARG A 421 -5.84 5.39 2.03
CA ARG A 421 -7.06 6.22 2.03
C ARG A 421 -6.78 7.60 1.46
N THR A 422 -5.72 8.23 1.96
CA THR A 422 -5.30 9.57 1.51
C THR A 422 -5.03 9.60 0.00
N GLN A 423 -4.31 8.59 -0.53
CA GLN A 423 -4.02 8.50 -1.96
C GLN A 423 -5.30 8.33 -2.80
N LEU A 424 -6.22 7.47 -2.37
CA LEU A 424 -7.48 7.22 -3.09
C LEU A 424 -8.39 8.46 -3.08
N GLU A 425 -8.52 9.14 -1.94
CA GLU A 425 -9.33 10.36 -1.81
C GLU A 425 -8.75 11.51 -2.62
N GLN A 426 -7.43 11.70 -2.63
CA GLN A 426 -6.76 12.70 -3.47
C GLN A 426 -6.96 12.41 -4.97
N GLN A 427 -6.85 11.15 -5.39
CA GLN A 427 -7.10 10.76 -6.78
C GLN A 427 -8.56 10.99 -7.17
N LEU A 428 -9.50 10.62 -6.29
CA LEU A 428 -10.92 10.82 -6.50
C LEU A 428 -11.24 12.30 -6.68
N HIS A 429 -10.78 13.16 -5.75
CA HIS A 429 -11.02 14.59 -5.80
C HIS A 429 -10.49 15.23 -7.10
N LYS A 430 -9.24 14.92 -7.47
CA LYS A 430 -8.63 15.43 -8.71
C LYS A 430 -9.40 15.04 -9.97
N GLU A 431 -9.91 13.80 -10.04
CA GLU A 431 -10.69 13.35 -11.18
C GLU A 431 -12.11 13.94 -11.21
N GLU A 432 -12.72 14.17 -10.06
CA GLU A 432 -14.01 14.88 -9.95
C GLU A 432 -13.90 16.33 -10.41
N GLU A 433 -12.86 17.05 -9.98
CA GLU A 433 -12.56 18.41 -10.46
C GLU A 433 -12.32 18.45 -11.97
N ARG A 434 -11.53 17.52 -12.51
CA ARG A 434 -11.27 17.41 -13.95
C ARG A 434 -12.57 17.18 -14.73
N ARG A 435 -13.44 16.28 -14.25
CA ARG A 435 -14.72 15.97 -14.89
C ARG A 435 -15.67 17.18 -14.83
N ALA A 436 -15.75 17.86 -13.70
CA ALA A 436 -16.56 19.06 -13.53
C ALA A 436 -16.12 20.18 -14.48
N LYS A 437 -14.80 20.39 -14.63
CA LYS A 437 -14.24 21.36 -15.59
C LYS A 437 -14.62 21.01 -17.03
N LYS A 438 -14.46 19.75 -17.45
CA LYS A 438 -14.81 19.28 -18.81
C LYS A 438 -16.31 19.43 -19.09
N GLN A 439 -17.17 19.16 -18.10
CA GLN A 439 -18.61 19.36 -18.24
C GLN A 439 -18.97 20.84 -18.40
N LYS A 440 -18.31 21.73 -17.64
CA LYS A 440 -18.51 23.18 -17.77
C LYS A 440 -18.09 23.69 -19.16
N GLU A 441 -16.92 23.25 -19.66
CA GLU A 441 -16.45 23.60 -21.01
C GLU A 441 -17.39 23.08 -22.10
N LEU A 442 -17.93 21.86 -21.96
CA LEU A 442 -18.89 21.31 -22.92
C LEU A 442 -20.23 22.08 -22.89
N ALA A 443 -20.71 22.44 -21.71
CA ALA A 443 -21.94 23.24 -21.56
C ALA A 443 -21.77 24.64 -22.16
N GLU A 444 -20.59 25.26 -22.01
CA GLU A 444 -20.29 26.56 -22.63
C GLU A 444 -20.22 26.46 -24.15
N LYS A 445 -19.59 25.41 -24.69
CA LYS A 445 -19.59 25.14 -26.14
C LYS A 445 -20.98 24.89 -26.70
N GLN A 446 -21.81 24.12 -25.98
CA GLN A 446 -23.19 23.87 -26.40
C GLN A 446 -23.98 25.18 -26.42
N ARG A 447 -23.85 26.02 -25.40
CA ARG A 447 -24.49 27.34 -25.38
C ARG A 447 -24.04 28.22 -26.55
N GLN A 448 -22.75 28.25 -26.87
CA GLN A 448 -22.24 29.00 -28.03
C GLN A 448 -22.79 28.46 -29.35
N LEU A 449 -22.95 27.13 -29.47
CA LEU A 449 -23.55 26.50 -30.64
C LEU A 449 -25.03 26.89 -30.77
N ASP A 450 -25.80 26.82 -29.68
CA ASP A 450 -27.21 27.22 -29.65
C ASP A 450 -27.38 28.70 -30.05
N GLU A 451 -26.50 29.60 -29.57
CA GLU A 451 -26.48 31.02 -29.93
C GLU A 451 -26.14 31.24 -31.43
N LEU A 452 -25.28 30.41 -32.02
CA LEU A 452 -24.96 30.46 -33.45
C LEU A 452 -26.10 29.93 -34.32
N GLU A 453 -26.73 28.83 -33.90
CA GLU A 453 -27.90 28.25 -34.59
C GLU A 453 -29.08 29.22 -34.60
N GLN A 454 -29.33 29.91 -33.49
CA GLN A 454 -30.35 30.95 -33.42
C GLN A 454 -30.06 32.10 -34.39
N LYS A 455 -28.81 32.59 -34.44
CA LYS A 455 -28.42 33.64 -35.39
C LYS A 455 -28.53 33.20 -36.84
N ALA A 456 -28.20 31.96 -37.15
CA ALA A 456 -28.36 31.40 -38.50
C ALA A 456 -29.85 31.34 -38.89
N ALA A 457 -30.73 30.86 -38.01
CA ALA A 457 -32.17 30.82 -38.25
C ALA A 457 -32.77 32.23 -38.45
N GLU A 458 -32.30 33.23 -37.70
CA GLU A 458 -32.69 34.64 -37.90
C GLU A 458 -32.23 35.18 -39.26
N ALA A 459 -31.01 34.86 -39.68
CA ALA A 459 -30.48 35.25 -40.98
C ALA A 459 -31.26 34.60 -42.14
N ASP A 460 -31.59 33.31 -42.05
CA ASP A 460 -32.41 32.60 -43.05
C ASP A 460 -33.80 33.21 -43.17
N LYS A 461 -34.42 33.60 -42.05
CA LYS A 461 -35.72 34.28 -42.05
C LYS A 461 -35.64 35.65 -42.74
N LEU A 462 -34.57 36.41 -42.51
CA LEU A 462 -34.34 37.69 -43.18
C LEU A 462 -34.14 37.49 -44.70
N LEU A 463 -33.34 36.50 -45.10
CA LEU A 463 -33.13 36.16 -46.52
C LEU A 463 -34.44 35.75 -47.20
N ALA A 464 -35.27 34.93 -46.55
CA ALA A 464 -36.58 34.56 -47.07
C ALA A 464 -37.50 35.78 -47.24
N THR A 465 -37.47 36.72 -46.29
CA THR A 465 -38.25 37.96 -46.36
C THR A 465 -37.80 38.85 -47.51
N LEU A 466 -36.48 38.96 -47.74
CA LEU A 466 -35.90 39.70 -48.87
C LEU A 466 -36.25 39.06 -50.21
N ALA A 467 -36.22 37.73 -50.33
CA ALA A 467 -36.61 37.02 -51.55
C ALA A 467 -38.09 37.21 -51.91
N VAL A 468 -38.98 37.26 -50.92
CA VAL A 468 -40.41 37.58 -51.13
C VAL A 468 -40.60 39.03 -51.56
N ALA A 469 -39.82 39.96 -51.00
CA ALA A 469 -39.83 41.36 -51.42
C ALA A 469 -39.38 41.54 -52.88
N ASP A 470 -38.35 40.80 -53.32
CA ASP A 470 -37.88 40.84 -54.71
C ASP A 470 -38.91 40.26 -55.71
N GLN A 471 -39.63 39.19 -55.32
CA GLN A 471 -40.71 38.63 -56.15
C GLN A 471 -41.93 39.57 -56.25
N ALA A 472 -42.21 40.36 -55.20
CA ALA A 472 -43.28 41.36 -55.23
C ALA A 472 -42.96 42.56 -56.14
N VAL A 473 -41.68 42.85 -56.37
CA VAL A 473 -41.23 43.91 -57.29
C VAL A 473 -41.17 43.41 -58.75
N GLY A 474 -40.91 42.12 -58.98
CA GLY A 474 -40.87 41.50 -60.32
C GLY A 474 -42.22 41.12 -60.94
N GLY A 475 -43.32 41.14 -60.18
CA GLY A 475 -44.65 40.71 -60.65
C GLY A 475 -45.53 41.81 -61.28
N ALA A 476 -45.06 43.04 -61.39
CA ALA A 476 -45.80 44.18 -61.95
C ALA A 476 -45.31 44.54 -63.36
N GLY A 477 -45.43 43.63 -64.32
CA GLY A 477 -44.98 43.89 -65.68
C GLY A 477 -45.36 42.82 -66.70
N ASP A 478 -46.66 42.55 -66.87
CA ASP A 478 -47.17 42.10 -68.17
C ASP A 478 -48.67 42.40 -68.30
N GLY A 479 -48.99 43.37 -69.14
CA GLY A 479 -50.34 43.87 -69.37
C GLY A 479 -50.45 44.70 -70.65
N ALA A 480 -50.65 43.99 -71.76
CA ALA A 480 -51.36 44.40 -72.98
C ALA A 480 -50.74 45.48 -73.90
N ALA A 481 -50.39 45.04 -75.12
CA ALA A 481 -50.81 45.74 -76.35
C ALA A 481 -50.77 44.77 -77.55
N ALA A 482 -51.95 44.50 -78.12
CA ALA A 482 -52.14 43.75 -79.35
C ALA A 482 -52.33 44.70 -80.54
N THR A 483 -51.89 44.23 -81.72
CA THR A 483 -52.28 44.58 -83.12
C THR A 483 -51.79 45.93 -83.74
N PRO A 484 -51.71 46.07 -85.09
CA PRO A 484 -51.93 45.09 -86.17
C PRO A 484 -50.86 45.07 -87.29
N ALA A 485 -51.11 44.19 -88.26
CA ALA A 485 -50.40 43.92 -89.52
C ALA A 485 -50.52 45.03 -90.59
N ALA A 486 -49.78 44.79 -91.70
CA ALA A 486 -49.64 45.54 -92.99
C ALA A 486 -48.39 46.44 -93.05
N GLU A 487 -47.55 46.51 -94.09
CA GLU A 487 -47.55 45.99 -95.47
C GLU A 487 -46.14 46.26 -96.08
N GLN A 488 -45.73 45.45 -97.09
CA GLN A 488 -44.82 45.78 -98.23
C GLN A 488 -43.36 46.21 -97.88
N THR A 489 -42.28 45.63 -98.42
CA THR A 489 -41.94 45.08 -99.75
C THR A 489 -40.70 44.19 -99.60
#